data_AF-A0A2M7NCD6-F1
#
_entry.id   AF-A0A2M7NCD6-F1
#
_cell.length_a   1.000
_cell.length_b   1.000
_cell.length_c   1.000
_cell.angle_alpha   90.00
_cell.angle_beta   90.00
_cell.angle_gamma   90.00
#
_symmetry.space_group_name_H-M   'P 1'
#
loop_
_entity.id
_entity.type
_entity.pdbx_description
1 polymer ?
#
loop_
_entity_poly.entity_id
_entity_poly.type
_entity_poly.pdbx_seq_one_letter_code
_entity_poly.pdbx_strand_id
1 'polypeptide(L)'
;METLIVQVDSLSNAKQFLNFIKNLVYIKSVKIEKCKKPLDASDWINPGRPSTDAELEQLALDAEQGEVIPAEISKAGNLKKFAKWKAENSL
;
A
#
# COMPACT_ATOMS: atom_id res chain seq x y z
N MET A 1 -28.28 12.04 4.92
CA MET A 1 -27.18 12.38 3.98
C MET A 1 -27.14 11.26 2.97
N GLU A 2 -27.37 11.56 1.70
CA GLU A 2 -27.39 10.58 0.62
C GLU A 2 -26.11 10.77 -0.21
N THR A 3 -25.46 9.67 -0.59
CA THR A 3 -24.20 9.70 -1.34
C THR A 3 -24.44 9.13 -2.72
N LEU A 4 -24.27 9.95 -3.75
CA LEU A 4 -24.33 9.54 -5.15
C LEU A 4 -22.91 9.29 -5.66
N ILE A 5 -22.62 8.07 -6.12
CA ILE A 5 -21.35 7.71 -6.77
C ILE A 5 -21.63 7.58 -8.26
N VAL A 6 -20.98 8.40 -9.08
CA VAL A 6 -21.12 8.38 -10.55
C VAL A 6 -19.80 7.95 -11.16
N GLN A 7 -19.84 6.87 -11.93
CA GLN A 7 -18.70 6.38 -12.70
C GLN A 7 -18.74 6.99 -14.11
N VAL A 8 -17.62 7.56 -14.55
CA VAL A 8 -17.49 8.19 -15.87
C VAL A 8 -16.26 7.62 -16.56
N ASP A 9 -16.44 7.15 -17.80
CA ASP A 9 -15.44 6.35 -18.52
C ASP A 9 -14.23 7.17 -19.02
N SER A 10 -14.36 8.50 -19.07
CA SER A 10 -13.35 9.40 -19.62
C SER A 10 -13.05 10.57 -18.69
N LEU A 11 -11.76 10.87 -18.53
CA LEU A 11 -11.27 11.96 -17.70
C LEU A 11 -11.73 13.33 -18.22
N SER A 12 -11.84 13.49 -19.54
CA SER A 12 -12.38 14.71 -20.17
C SER A 12 -13.86 14.90 -19.84
N ASN A 13 -14.65 13.83 -19.92
CA ASN A 13 -16.08 13.86 -19.58
C ASN A 13 -16.29 14.09 -18.09
N ALA A 14 -15.45 13.48 -17.24
CA ALA A 14 -15.50 13.70 -15.80
C ALA A 14 -15.26 15.18 -15.43
N LYS A 15 -14.33 15.86 -16.12
CA LYS A 15 -14.10 17.31 -15.92
C LYS A 15 -15.29 18.17 -16.35
N GLN A 16 -15.90 17.86 -17.49
CA GLN A 16 -17.09 18.58 -17.98
C GLN A 16 -18.28 18.38 -17.04
N PHE A 17 -18.53 17.13 -16.65
CA PHE A 17 -19.57 16.76 -15.71
C PHE A 17 -19.38 17.42 -14.34
N LEU A 18 -18.14 17.52 -13.87
CA LEU A 18 -17.81 18.20 -12.62
C LEU A 18 -18.05 19.71 -12.69
N ASN A 19 -17.74 20.35 -13.81
CA ASN A 19 -18.08 21.76 -14.01
C ASN A 19 -19.59 22.00 -14.05
N PHE A 20 -20.35 21.09 -14.66
CA PHE A 20 -21.81 21.15 -14.65
C PHE A 20 -22.37 21.00 -13.23
N ILE A 21 -21.90 20.00 -12.49
CA ILE A 21 -22.35 19.68 -11.14
C ILE A 21 -22.01 20.77 -10.13
N LYS A 22 -20.84 21.39 -10.23
CA LYS A 22 -20.44 22.50 -9.35
C LYS A 22 -21.39 23.69 -9.38
N ASN A 23 -22.13 23.88 -10.47
CA ASN A 23 -23.08 24.98 -10.61
C ASN A 23 -24.44 24.70 -9.95
N LEU A 24 -24.66 23.50 -9.41
CA LEU A 24 -25.92 23.12 -8.76
C LEU A 24 -25.91 23.52 -7.28
N VAL A 25 -26.92 24.27 -6.85
CA VAL A 25 -27.03 24.90 -5.52
C VAL A 25 -27.04 23.89 -4.37
N TYR A 26 -27.46 22.65 -4.62
CA TYR A 26 -27.61 21.60 -3.60
C TYR A 26 -26.35 20.74 -3.39
N ILE A 27 -25.25 21.06 -4.05
CA ILE A 27 -24.04 20.22 -4.00
C ILE A 27 -23.03 20.81 -3.03
N LYS A 28 -22.89 20.15 -1.87
CA LYS A 28 -21.97 20.58 -0.80
C LYS A 28 -20.50 20.24 -1.09
N SER A 29 -20.22 19.11 -1.74
CA SER A 29 -18.84 18.69 -2.01
C SER A 29 -18.76 17.73 -3.19
N VAL A 30 -17.73 17.87 -4.01
CA VAL A 30 -17.40 16.95 -5.11
C VAL A 30 -15.99 16.45 -4.90
N LYS A 31 -15.81 15.12 -4.85
CA LYS A 31 -14.49 14.47 -4.79
C LYS A 31 -14.23 13.73 -6.09
N ILE A 32 -13.08 14.00 -6.71
CA ILE A 32 -12.56 13.20 -7.82
C ILE A 32 -11.59 12.21 -7.20
N GLU A 33 -12.01 10.97 -7.04
CA GLU A 33 -11.06 9.91 -6.78
C GLU A 33 -10.42 9.54 -8.12
N LYS A 34 -9.16 9.96 -8.30
CA LYS A 34 -8.35 9.36 -9.35
C LYS A 34 -8.22 7.90 -8.98
N CYS A 35 -8.79 7.00 -9.78
CA CYS A 35 -8.40 5.59 -9.74
C CYS A 35 -6.87 5.56 -9.81
N LYS A 36 -6.22 5.23 -8.69
CA LYS A 36 -4.79 4.93 -8.71
C LYS A 36 -4.65 3.81 -9.73
N LYS A 37 -3.71 3.95 -10.67
CA LYS A 37 -3.44 2.89 -11.63
C LYS A 37 -3.22 1.60 -10.83
N PRO A 38 -3.85 0.48 -11.21
CA PRO A 38 -3.48 -0.80 -10.63
C PRO A 38 -1.97 -0.98 -10.84
N LEU A 39 -1.26 -1.36 -9.77
CA LEU A 39 0.18 -1.58 -9.82
C LEU A 39 0.47 -2.62 -10.91
N ASP A 40 1.45 -2.34 -11.75
CA ASP A 40 1.92 -3.32 -12.73
C ASP A 40 3.10 -4.12 -12.18
N ALA A 41 3.59 -5.10 -12.95
CA ALA A 41 4.70 -5.95 -12.52
C ALA A 41 6.02 -5.18 -12.28
N SER A 42 6.17 -3.97 -12.83
CA SER A 42 7.33 -3.12 -12.60
C SER A 42 7.27 -2.41 -11.24
N ASP A 43 6.07 -2.29 -10.67
CA ASP A 43 5.80 -1.75 -9.34
C ASP A 43 5.88 -2.80 -8.21
N TRP A 44 6.58 -3.92 -8.40
CA TRP A 44 6.64 -5.01 -7.41
C TRP A 44 7.17 -4.59 -6.02
N ILE A 45 7.92 -3.50 -5.96
CA ILE A 45 8.41 -2.90 -4.70
C ILE A 45 7.34 -2.09 -3.96
N ASN A 46 6.28 -1.68 -4.66
CA ASN A 46 5.23 -0.85 -4.10
C ASN A 46 4.14 -1.75 -3.52
N PRO A 47 3.74 -1.54 -2.24
CA PRO A 47 2.64 -2.30 -1.67
C PRO A 47 1.33 -1.94 -2.38
N GLY A 48 0.47 -2.96 -2.57
CA GLY A 48 -0.86 -2.83 -3.22
C GLY A 48 -1.77 -1.75 -2.62
N ARG A 49 -1.48 -1.32 -1.39
CA ARG A 49 -2.04 -0.13 -0.74
C ARG A 49 -0.96 0.60 0.05
N PRO A 50 -1.08 1.92 0.25
CA PRO A 50 -0.26 2.62 1.22
C PRO A 50 -0.51 2.06 2.63
N SER A 51 0.54 2.01 3.44
CA SER A 51 0.44 1.74 4.88
C SER A 51 -0.36 2.84 5.56
N THR A 52 -1.13 2.45 6.57
CA THR A 52 -1.85 3.38 7.46
C THR A 52 -0.92 3.89 8.55
N ASP A 53 -1.23 5.04 9.13
CA ASP A 53 -0.43 5.62 10.22
C ASP A 53 -0.35 4.69 11.44
N ALA A 54 -1.45 4.00 11.77
CA ALA A 54 -1.47 3.02 12.85
C ALA A 54 -0.53 1.81 12.60
N GLU A 55 -0.41 1.36 11.34
CA GLU A 55 0.52 0.28 10.99
C GLU A 55 1.99 0.75 11.11
N LEU A 56 2.27 2.02 10.81
CA LEU A 56 3.60 2.60 10.98
C LEU A 56 3.97 2.77 12.45
N GLU A 57 3.01 3.21 13.28
CA GLU A 57 3.19 3.29 14.74
C GLU A 57 3.44 1.92 15.36
N GLN A 58 2.68 0.90 14.95
CA GLN A 58 2.90 -0.47 15.40
C GLN A 58 4.28 -0.99 14.99
N LEU A 59 4.73 -0.70 13.77
CA LEU A 59 6.07 -1.09 13.31
C LEU A 59 7.18 -0.46 14.18
N ALA A 60 7.01 0.79 14.60
CA ALA A 60 7.96 1.45 15.48
C ALA A 60 8.01 0.78 16.87
N LEU A 61 6.85 0.46 17.43
CA LEU A 61 6.75 -0.26 18.71
C LEU A 61 7.38 -1.65 18.63
N ASP A 62 7.14 -2.39 17.55
CA ASP A 62 7.72 -3.71 17.35
C ASP A 62 9.26 -3.64 17.20
N ALA A 63 9.77 -2.58 16.58
CA ALA A 63 11.21 -2.34 16.46
C ALA A 63 11.86 -2.01 17.81
N GLU A 64 11.17 -1.31 18.69
CA GLU A 64 11.64 -1.00 20.05
C GLU A 64 11.55 -2.20 21.00
N GLN A 65 10.55 -3.06 20.82
CA GLN A 65 10.35 -4.27 21.64
C GLN A 65 11.07 -5.51 21.11
N GLY A 66 11.62 -5.41 19.90
CA GLY A 66 12.29 -6.52 19.23
C GLY A 66 13.51 -7.04 19.99
N GLU A 67 13.68 -8.36 20.00
CA GLU A 67 14.86 -9.00 20.58
C GLU A 67 16.10 -8.62 19.76
N VAL A 68 16.99 -7.83 20.35
CA VAL A 68 18.24 -7.43 19.70
C VAL A 68 19.23 -8.57 19.78
N ILE A 69 19.35 -9.33 18.69
CA ILE A 69 20.36 -10.36 18.55
C ILE A 69 21.64 -9.74 17.96
N PRO A 70 22.79 -9.83 18.64
CA PRO A 70 24.06 -9.38 18.08
C PRO A 70 24.32 -9.96 16.69
N ALA A 71 24.84 -9.12 15.79
CA ALA A 71 25.03 -9.48 14.39
C ALA A 71 25.83 -10.78 14.19
N GLU A 72 26.82 -11.04 15.04
CA GLU A 72 27.63 -12.26 14.98
C GLU A 72 26.83 -13.53 15.27
N ILE A 73 25.96 -13.49 16.29
CA ILE A 73 25.12 -14.62 16.69
C ILE A 73 24.08 -14.91 15.60
N SER A 74 23.47 -13.85 15.05
CA SER A 74 22.52 -13.95 13.94
C SER A 74 23.19 -14.56 12.70
N LYS A 75 24.39 -14.08 12.34
CA LYS A 75 25.16 -14.61 11.20
C LYS A 75 25.51 -16.08 11.37
N ALA A 76 26.00 -16.48 12.54
CA ALA A 76 26.35 -17.88 12.81
C ALA A 76 25.12 -18.81 12.76
N GLY A 77 23.99 -18.37 13.31
CA GLY A 77 22.73 -19.12 13.26
C GLY A 77 22.18 -19.26 11.84
N ASN A 78 22.20 -18.18 11.06
CA ASN A 78 21.71 -18.17 9.68
C ASN A 78 22.59 -19.02 8.76
N LEU A 79 23.91 -18.99 8.93
CA LEU A 79 24.82 -19.86 8.16
C LEU A 79 24.56 -21.35 8.44
N LYS A 80 24.29 -21.73 9.69
CA LYS A 80 23.93 -23.12 10.04
C LYS A 80 22.61 -23.55 9.40
N LYS A 81 21.57 -22.69 9.49
CA LYS A 81 20.27 -22.94 8.85
C LYS A 81 20.42 -23.07 7.33
N PHE A 82 21.22 -22.19 6.72
CA PHE A 82 21.48 -22.22 5.28
C PHE A 82 22.23 -23.48 4.85
N ALA A 83 23.25 -23.90 5.61
CA ALA A 83 23.98 -25.14 5.35
C ALA A 83 23.05 -26.38 5.43
N LYS A 84 22.15 -26.41 6.43
CA LYS A 84 21.15 -27.48 6.58
C LYS A 84 20.16 -27.50 5.42
N TRP A 85 19.60 -26.35 5.07
CA TRP A 85 18.71 -26.23 3.90
C TRP A 85 19.41 -26.67 2.61
N LYS A 86 20.68 -26.27 2.42
CA LYS A 86 21.47 -26.70 1.27
C LYS A 86 21.65 -28.21 1.26
N ALA A 87 21.97 -28.86 2.39
CA ALA A 87 22.09 -30.31 2.45
C ALA A 87 20.77 -31.04 2.14
N GLU A 88 19.64 -30.49 2.56
CA GLU A 88 18.30 -31.07 2.32
C GLU A 88 17.79 -30.85 0.89
N ASN A 89 18.25 -29.80 0.20
CA ASN A 89 17.78 -29.40 -1.13
C ASN A 89 18.86 -29.49 -2.21
N SER A 90 20.03 -30.07 -1.89
CA SER A 90 21.02 -30.42 -2.90
C SER A 90 20.61 -31.76 -3.51
N LEU A 91 20.18 -31.71 -4.77
CA LEU A 91 20.10 -32.86 -5.68
C LEU A 91 21.48 -33.50 -5.88
#